data_AF-A0A3M5PMH7-F1
#
_entry.id   AF-A0A3M5PMH7-F1
#
_cell.length_a   1.000
_cell.length_b   1.000
_cell.length_c   1.000
_cell.angle_alpha   90.00
_cell.angle_beta   90.00
_cell.angle_gamma   90.00
#
_symmetry.space_group_name_H-M   'P 1'
#
loop_
_entity.id
_entity.type
_entity.pdbx_description
1 polymer ?
#
loop_
_entity_poly.entity_id
_entity_poly.type
_entity_poly.pdbx_seq_one_letter_code
_entity_poly.pdbx_strand_id
1 'polypeptide(L)'
;MRKLLTVLMLVALPTLVFGAEGGSSLERVDIDVSDKAALQDGARTFVNYCMGCHSAKYQRYERVADDLGIPHDVMLEKLVFTGAKIGDHMETGMRPADAKAWFGTAPPDLTLVARVRGNDWLYGYLRSFYEDPSRPWGVNNKVFPNVGMPNVLVSLQGRQVLGCKQVQVEEGGKKRFDPLTGTPLTREACDQLTIVPRSGSLTPEQFDEKIRNLVTFLDYSANPVKLRHQRIGTYVLLYLAFLLIFVYLLKREYWKDVH
;
A
#
# COMPACT_ATOMS: atom_id res chain seq x y z
N MET A 1 7.02 -36.32 -24.64
CA MET A 1 5.93 -35.88 -23.74
C MET A 1 6.34 -35.86 -22.26
N ARG A 2 6.88 -36.96 -21.71
CA ARG A 2 7.29 -37.05 -20.29
C ARG A 2 8.28 -35.96 -19.82
N LYS A 3 9.29 -35.61 -20.65
CA LYS A 3 10.27 -34.54 -20.36
C LYS A 3 9.70 -33.12 -20.46
N LEU A 4 8.66 -32.90 -21.28
CA LEU A 4 7.96 -31.62 -21.40
C LEU A 4 7.05 -31.37 -20.19
N LEU A 5 6.41 -32.43 -19.68
CA LEU A 5 5.63 -32.40 -18.43
C LEU A 5 6.52 -32.09 -17.21
N THR A 6 7.76 -32.61 -17.17
CA THR A 6 8.69 -32.32 -16.07
C THR A 6 9.16 -30.87 -16.08
N VAL A 7 9.44 -30.31 -17.26
CA VAL A 7 9.78 -28.89 -17.41
C VAL A 7 8.59 -27.99 -17.06
N LEU A 8 7.37 -28.35 -17.48
CA LEU A 8 6.17 -27.59 -17.13
C LEU A 8 5.91 -27.60 -15.60
N MET A 9 6.13 -28.75 -14.94
CA MET A 9 6.08 -28.85 -13.48
C MET A 9 7.17 -28.01 -12.79
N LEU A 10 8.41 -28.00 -13.31
CA LEU A 10 9.50 -27.23 -12.74
C LEU A 10 9.31 -25.72 -12.91
N VAL A 11 8.70 -25.28 -14.02
CA VAL A 11 8.34 -23.88 -14.29
C VAL A 11 7.13 -23.44 -13.45
N ALA A 12 6.24 -24.36 -13.07
CA ALA A 12 5.11 -24.09 -12.17
C ALA A 12 5.47 -24.20 -10.67
N LEU A 13 6.61 -24.78 -10.32
CA LEU A 13 7.06 -24.90 -8.92
C LEU A 13 7.16 -23.54 -8.17
N PRO A 14 7.62 -22.43 -8.78
CA PRO A 14 7.67 -21.13 -8.12
C PRO A 14 6.30 -20.54 -7.77
N THR A 15 5.20 -21.03 -8.38
CA THR A 15 3.85 -20.52 -8.09
C THR A 15 3.24 -21.12 -6.82
N LEU A 16 3.92 -22.05 -6.15
CA LEU A 16 3.45 -22.73 -4.94
C LEU A 16 4.09 -22.23 -3.65
N VAL A 17 4.96 -21.22 -3.71
CA VAL A 17 5.54 -20.61 -2.50
C VAL A 17 4.56 -19.58 -1.95
N PHE A 18 3.56 -20.04 -1.21
CA PHE A 18 2.78 -19.19 -0.31
C PHE A 18 3.56 -19.05 0.99
N GLY A 19 4.25 -17.92 1.16
CA GLY A 19 4.78 -17.53 2.46
C GLY A 19 3.62 -17.27 3.42
N ALA A 20 3.53 -18.04 4.50
CA ALA A 20 2.66 -17.71 5.62
C ALA A 20 3.30 -16.55 6.40
N GLU A 21 2.94 -15.31 6.07
CA GLU A 21 3.28 -14.17 6.92
C GLU A 21 2.45 -14.24 8.19
N GLY A 22 3.12 -14.55 9.30
CA GLY A 22 2.59 -14.46 10.65
C GLY A 22 2.43 -13.01 11.09
N GLY A 23 1.40 -12.35 10.59
CA GLY A 23 0.86 -11.10 11.12
C GLY A 23 -0.65 -11.22 11.22
N SER A 24 -1.30 -10.47 12.10
CA SER A 24 -2.76 -10.29 12.07
C SER A 24 -3.22 -10.16 10.62
N SER A 25 -4.26 -10.89 10.20
CA SER A 25 -4.72 -10.89 8.81
C SER A 25 -5.00 -9.46 8.36
N LEU A 26 -4.03 -8.83 7.71
CA LEU A 26 -4.16 -7.46 7.24
C LEU A 26 -5.26 -7.47 6.18
N GLU A 27 -6.15 -6.49 6.26
CA GLU A 27 -7.16 -6.32 5.25
C GLU A 27 -6.47 -6.00 3.92
N ARG A 28 -6.76 -6.83 2.92
CA ARG A 28 -6.21 -6.63 1.58
C ARG A 28 -6.82 -5.38 0.97
N VAL A 29 -5.97 -4.49 0.47
CA VAL A 29 -6.41 -3.32 -0.29
C VAL A 29 -6.17 -3.56 -1.77
N ASP A 30 -7.19 -3.28 -2.58
CA ASP A 30 -7.04 -3.29 -4.03
C ASP A 30 -6.55 -1.91 -4.51
N ILE A 31 -5.49 -1.91 -5.31
CA ILE A 31 -4.76 -0.72 -5.73
C ILE A 31 -4.62 -0.73 -7.25
N ASP A 32 -5.22 0.26 -7.89
CA ASP A 32 -5.12 0.49 -9.32
C ASP A 32 -4.31 1.76 -9.62
N VAL A 33 -3.04 1.58 -10.01
CA VAL A 33 -2.15 2.68 -10.40
C VAL A 33 -2.45 3.25 -11.80
N SER A 34 -3.46 2.71 -12.50
CA SER A 34 -3.97 3.30 -13.75
C SER A 34 -5.05 4.35 -13.50
N ASP A 35 -5.69 4.35 -12.33
CA ASP A 35 -6.70 5.33 -11.94
C ASP A 35 -6.05 6.69 -11.61
N LYS A 36 -6.19 7.64 -12.54
CA LYS A 36 -5.65 8.99 -12.38
C LYS A 36 -6.36 9.79 -11.31
N ALA A 37 -7.66 9.60 -11.10
CA ALA A 37 -8.40 10.34 -10.09
C ALA A 37 -7.95 9.91 -8.68
N ALA A 38 -7.79 8.61 -8.45
CA ALA A 38 -7.25 8.07 -7.21
C ALA A 38 -5.82 8.56 -6.95
N LEU A 39 -4.96 8.55 -7.97
CA LEU A 39 -3.59 9.05 -7.84
C LEU A 39 -3.53 10.56 -7.53
N GLN A 40 -4.37 11.38 -8.16
CA GLN A 40 -4.45 12.81 -7.91
C GLN A 40 -4.96 13.12 -6.49
N ASP A 41 -6.00 12.42 -6.02
CA ASP A 41 -6.48 12.54 -4.64
C ASP A 41 -5.44 12.07 -3.62
N GLY A 42 -4.72 10.98 -3.93
CA GLY A 42 -3.62 10.47 -3.13
C GLY A 42 -2.44 11.44 -3.04
N ALA A 43 -2.01 12.02 -4.16
CA ALA A 43 -0.97 13.05 -4.21
C ALA A 43 -1.36 14.28 -3.41
N ARG A 44 -2.61 14.76 -3.57
CA ARG A 44 -3.15 15.85 -2.76
C ARG A 44 -3.11 15.52 -1.27
N THR A 45 -3.52 14.32 -0.89
CA THR A 45 -3.54 13.89 0.52
C THR A 45 -2.12 13.83 1.08
N PHE A 46 -1.18 13.25 0.34
CA PHE A 46 0.23 13.18 0.73
C PHE A 46 0.83 14.57 0.97
N VAL A 47 0.65 15.49 0.02
CA VAL A 47 1.21 16.85 0.13
C VAL A 47 0.63 17.59 1.33
N ASN A 48 -0.69 17.49 1.57
CA ASN A 48 -1.36 18.25 2.61
C ASN A 48 -1.19 17.68 4.02
N TYR A 49 -1.02 16.36 4.17
CA TYR A 49 -1.01 15.71 5.50
C TYR A 49 0.32 15.03 5.85
N CYS A 50 1.13 14.65 4.87
CA CYS A 50 2.36 13.88 5.08
C CYS A 50 3.62 14.70 4.83
N MET A 51 3.62 15.54 3.79
CA MET A 51 4.84 16.20 3.29
C MET A 51 5.43 17.25 4.25
N GLY A 52 4.66 17.66 5.25
CA GLY A 52 5.15 18.49 6.36
C GLY A 52 6.25 17.80 7.19
N CYS A 53 6.25 16.46 7.25
CA CYS A 53 7.23 15.67 8.01
C CYS A 53 8.03 14.70 7.13
N HIS A 54 7.40 14.20 6.06
CA HIS A 54 7.95 13.15 5.21
C HIS A 54 8.33 13.70 3.83
N SER A 55 9.48 13.32 3.30
CA SER A 55 9.80 13.58 1.91
C SER A 55 9.27 12.46 1.00
N ALA A 56 9.13 12.77 -0.29
CA ALA A 56 9.16 11.80 -1.38
C ALA A 56 10.34 12.16 -2.29
N LYS A 57 11.56 12.23 -1.71
CA LYS A 57 12.70 12.93 -2.31
C LYS A 57 13.25 12.32 -3.58
N TYR A 58 12.90 11.07 -3.91
CA TYR A 58 13.26 10.48 -5.20
C TYR A 58 12.21 10.75 -6.29
N GLN A 59 11.11 11.44 -5.97
CA GLN A 59 10.14 11.98 -6.93
C GLN A 59 10.49 13.43 -7.29
N ARG A 60 10.22 13.81 -8.54
CA ARG A 60 10.22 15.21 -9.01
C ARG A 60 8.77 15.63 -9.26
N TYR A 61 8.42 16.89 -8.97
CA TYR A 61 7.06 17.38 -9.19
C TYR A 61 6.62 17.23 -10.65
N GLU A 62 7.50 17.52 -11.60
CA GLU A 62 7.29 17.37 -13.04
C GLU A 62 6.85 15.95 -13.40
N ARG A 63 7.62 14.96 -12.92
CA ARG A 63 7.34 13.55 -13.22
C ARG A 63 5.99 13.11 -12.69
N VAL A 64 5.67 13.52 -11.46
CA VAL A 64 4.37 13.25 -10.84
C VAL A 64 3.26 13.93 -11.63
N ALA A 65 3.45 15.19 -12.03
CA ALA A 65 2.46 15.94 -12.81
C ALA A 65 2.16 15.25 -14.14
N ASP A 66 3.19 14.92 -14.90
CA ASP A 66 3.08 14.25 -16.21
C ASP A 66 2.39 12.89 -16.10
N ASP A 67 2.86 12.06 -15.16
CA ASP A 67 2.34 10.71 -15.00
C ASP A 67 0.89 10.72 -14.48
N LEU A 68 0.52 11.68 -13.63
CA LEU A 68 -0.85 11.79 -13.08
C LEU A 68 -1.80 12.59 -13.98
N GLY A 69 -1.30 13.20 -15.05
CA GLY A 69 -2.09 14.07 -15.93
C GLY A 69 -2.53 15.37 -15.25
N ILE A 70 -1.70 15.91 -14.34
CA ILE A 70 -1.92 17.19 -13.68
C ILE A 70 -1.20 18.27 -14.50
N PRO A 71 -1.90 19.31 -14.98
CA PRO A 71 -1.25 20.46 -15.61
C PRO A 71 -0.18 21.07 -14.69
N HIS A 72 0.98 21.46 -15.24
CA HIS A 72 2.13 21.89 -14.43
C HIS A 72 1.83 23.16 -13.62
N ASP A 73 1.04 24.08 -14.17
CA ASP A 73 0.53 25.26 -13.47
C ASP A 73 -0.33 24.88 -12.27
N VAL A 74 -1.24 23.91 -12.43
CA VAL A 74 -2.07 23.39 -11.34
C VAL A 74 -1.22 22.67 -10.28
N MET A 75 -0.22 21.89 -10.68
CA MET A 75 0.73 21.25 -9.76
C MET A 75 1.44 22.31 -8.90
N LEU A 76 1.99 23.34 -9.53
CA LEU A 76 2.69 24.42 -8.84
C LEU A 76 1.74 25.21 -7.92
N GLU A 77 0.54 25.52 -8.38
CA GLU A 77 -0.42 26.33 -7.61
C GLU A 77 -1.01 25.56 -6.40
N LYS A 78 -1.31 24.26 -6.57
CA LYS A 78 -2.11 23.50 -5.60
C LYS A 78 -1.32 22.52 -4.76
N LEU A 79 -0.13 22.10 -5.19
CA LEU A 79 0.64 21.04 -4.54
C LEU A 79 2.08 21.44 -4.20
N VAL A 80 2.56 22.61 -4.66
CA VAL A 80 3.90 23.12 -4.32
C VAL A 80 3.81 24.35 -3.43
N PHE A 81 3.84 24.13 -2.12
CA PHE A 81 3.71 25.22 -1.13
C PHE A 81 5.03 25.88 -0.71
N THR A 82 6.17 25.36 -1.17
CA THR A 82 7.52 25.77 -0.72
C THR A 82 8.23 26.72 -1.67
N GLY A 83 7.59 27.10 -2.79
CA GLY A 83 8.23 27.87 -3.86
C GLY A 83 9.24 27.05 -4.70
N ALA A 84 9.22 25.72 -4.56
CA ALA A 84 10.02 24.83 -5.40
C ALA A 84 9.62 24.94 -6.88
N LYS A 85 10.57 24.64 -7.77
CA LYS A 85 10.33 24.60 -9.22
C LYS A 85 9.73 23.25 -9.61
N ILE A 86 9.09 23.20 -10.77
CA ILE A 86 8.46 21.97 -11.27
C ILE A 86 9.47 20.81 -11.41
N GLY A 87 10.72 21.09 -11.78
CA GLY A 87 11.77 20.08 -11.89
C GLY A 87 12.38 19.64 -10.56
N ASP A 88 12.05 20.29 -9.43
CA ASP A 88 12.65 19.99 -8.13
C ASP A 88 12.07 18.71 -7.52
N HIS A 89 12.80 18.18 -6.53
CA HIS A 89 12.37 17.01 -5.77
C HIS A 89 11.30 17.37 -4.73
N MET A 90 10.45 16.40 -4.40
CA MET A 90 9.43 16.54 -3.35
C MET A 90 10.06 16.41 -1.96
N GLU A 91 10.73 17.48 -1.53
CA GLU A 91 11.42 17.55 -0.24
C GLU A 91 10.52 18.10 0.86
N THR A 92 10.79 17.68 2.10
CA THR A 92 10.17 18.27 3.29
C THR A 92 11.02 19.43 3.81
N GLY A 93 10.37 20.47 4.34
CA GLY A 93 11.06 21.57 5.02
C GLY A 93 11.62 21.19 6.40
N MET A 94 11.25 20.02 6.93
CA MET A 94 11.67 19.56 8.24
C MET A 94 13.11 19.04 8.22
N ARG A 95 14.01 19.68 8.97
CA ARG A 95 15.41 19.22 9.08
C ARG A 95 15.48 17.98 9.99
N PRO A 96 16.35 16.99 9.70
CA PRO A 96 16.47 15.78 10.52
C PRO A 96 16.80 16.05 12.00
N ALA A 97 17.59 17.09 12.28
CA ALA A 97 17.93 17.48 13.65
C ALA A 97 16.70 17.98 14.43
N ASP A 98 15.87 18.81 13.81
CA ASP A 98 14.62 19.30 14.40
C ASP A 98 13.65 18.14 14.61
N ALA A 99 13.53 17.26 13.61
CA ALA A 99 12.66 16.09 13.70
C ALA A 99 13.06 15.16 14.84
N LYS A 100 14.36 14.92 15.04
CA LYS A 100 14.86 14.14 16.19
C LYS A 100 14.55 14.83 17.52
N ALA A 101 14.66 16.15 17.59
CA ALA A 101 14.34 16.90 18.81
C ALA A 101 12.83 16.87 19.13
N TRP A 102 11.97 16.93 18.12
CA TRP A 102 10.52 16.99 18.30
C TRP A 102 9.85 15.61 18.44
N PHE A 103 10.29 14.62 17.66
CA PHE A 103 9.66 13.30 17.56
C PHE A 103 10.52 12.16 18.09
N GLY A 104 11.74 12.43 18.56
CA GLY A 104 12.71 11.43 19.03
C GLY A 104 13.46 10.70 17.91
N THR A 105 12.97 10.78 16.66
CA THR A 105 13.62 10.22 15.48
C THR A 105 13.25 11.03 14.23
N ALA A 106 14.08 10.96 13.19
CA ALA A 106 13.75 11.53 11.91
C ALA A 106 12.68 10.67 11.20
N PRO A 107 11.57 11.26 10.72
CA PRO A 107 10.61 10.58 9.88
C PRO A 107 11.29 9.99 8.64
N PRO A 108 10.93 8.77 8.22
CA PRO A 108 11.48 8.18 7.01
C PRO A 108 10.98 8.91 5.75
N ASP A 109 11.79 8.85 4.69
CA ASP A 109 11.33 9.16 3.34
C ASP A 109 10.29 8.12 2.89
N LEU A 110 9.21 8.59 2.26
CA LEU A 110 8.09 7.73 1.87
C LEU A 110 8.13 7.33 0.40
N THR A 111 9.15 7.71 -0.38
CA THR A 111 9.19 7.44 -1.82
C THR A 111 9.03 5.94 -2.12
N LEU A 112 9.69 5.08 -1.34
CA LEU A 112 9.71 3.62 -1.54
C LEU A 112 8.91 2.85 -0.48
N VAL A 113 8.14 3.52 0.37
CA VAL A 113 7.55 2.89 1.57
C VAL A 113 6.59 1.75 1.22
N ALA A 114 5.83 1.88 0.12
CA ALA A 114 4.94 0.83 -0.38
C ALA A 114 5.69 -0.45 -0.76
N ARG A 115 6.93 -0.37 -1.26
CA ARG A 115 7.75 -1.56 -1.54
C ARG A 115 8.42 -2.15 -0.30
N VAL A 116 8.66 -1.34 0.73
CA VAL A 116 9.30 -1.80 1.98
C VAL A 116 8.29 -2.48 2.90
N ARG A 117 7.07 -1.95 2.99
CA ARG A 117 6.04 -2.43 3.92
C ARG A 117 4.89 -3.20 3.27
N GLY A 118 4.62 -2.95 1.99
CA GLY A 118 3.44 -3.46 1.30
C GLY A 118 2.22 -2.55 1.45
N ASN A 119 1.31 -2.64 0.47
CA ASN A 119 0.12 -1.78 0.39
C ASN A 119 -0.89 -2.09 1.50
N ASP A 120 -1.12 -3.37 1.78
CA ASP A 120 -2.01 -3.84 2.85
C ASP A 120 -1.54 -3.35 4.23
N TRP A 121 -0.22 -3.35 4.45
CA TRP A 121 0.36 -2.82 5.69
C TRP A 121 0.14 -1.32 5.82
N LEU A 122 0.35 -0.54 4.75
CA LEU A 122 0.12 0.92 4.78
C LEU A 122 -1.34 1.25 5.00
N TYR A 123 -2.24 0.54 4.32
CA TYR A 123 -3.68 0.70 4.45
C TYR A 123 -4.15 0.40 5.88
N GLY A 124 -3.72 -0.73 6.44
CA GLY A 124 -4.01 -1.10 7.82
C GLY A 124 -3.38 -0.13 8.83
N TYR A 125 -2.13 0.27 8.62
CA TYR A 125 -1.42 1.21 9.50
C TYR A 125 -2.15 2.55 9.60
N LEU A 126 -2.51 3.17 8.47
CA LEU A 126 -3.17 4.48 8.46
C LEU A 126 -4.59 4.45 9.04
N ARG A 127 -5.28 3.31 9.01
CA ARG A 127 -6.64 3.16 9.57
C ARG A 127 -6.68 2.77 11.04
N SER A 128 -5.57 2.28 11.59
CA SER A 128 -5.54 1.63 12.90
C SER A 128 -4.98 2.47 14.05
N PHE A 129 -4.89 3.79 13.88
CA PHE A 129 -4.60 4.71 14.97
C PHE A 129 -5.74 4.76 15.98
N TYR A 130 -5.44 4.74 17.27
CA TYR A 130 -6.44 4.87 18.33
C TYR A 130 -5.89 5.70 19.50
N GLU A 131 -6.77 6.27 20.30
CA GLU A 131 -6.42 7.07 21.47
C GLU A 131 -5.77 6.22 22.55
N ASP A 132 -4.60 6.68 23.00
CA ASP A 132 -3.82 6.06 24.05
C ASP A 132 -3.08 7.17 24.82
N PRO A 133 -3.66 7.65 25.94
CA PRO A 133 -3.06 8.71 26.75
C PRO A 133 -1.68 8.37 27.34
N SER A 134 -1.29 7.08 27.33
CA SER A 134 0.04 6.67 27.81
C SER A 134 1.16 6.99 26.83
N ARG A 135 0.81 7.34 25.57
CA ARG A 135 1.76 7.64 24.51
C ARG A 135 2.04 9.15 24.42
N PRO A 136 3.24 9.57 23.99
CA PRO A 136 3.60 11.00 23.90
C PRO A 136 2.63 11.85 23.07
N TRP A 137 2.02 11.27 22.03
CA TRP A 137 1.09 11.95 21.14
C TRP A 137 -0.39 11.62 21.42
N GLY A 138 -0.67 10.98 22.56
CA GLY A 138 -2.03 10.58 22.94
C GLY A 138 -2.66 9.51 22.02
N VAL A 139 -1.87 8.88 21.15
CA VAL A 139 -2.34 7.85 20.21
C VAL A 139 -1.34 6.70 20.09
N ASN A 140 -1.85 5.53 19.74
CA ASN A 140 -1.10 4.32 19.42
C ASN A 140 -1.69 3.65 18.17
N ASN A 141 -1.14 2.51 17.75
CA ASN A 141 -1.52 1.84 16.50
C ASN A 141 -1.57 0.31 16.65
N LYS A 142 -2.59 -0.35 16.07
CA LYS A 142 -2.72 -1.82 16.16
C LYS A 142 -1.77 -2.58 15.23
N VAL A 143 -1.42 -2.01 14.08
CA VAL A 143 -0.49 -2.62 13.10
C VAL A 143 0.97 -2.38 13.49
N PHE A 144 1.27 -1.24 14.10
CA PHE A 144 2.62 -0.90 14.57
C PHE A 144 2.58 -0.36 16.02
N PRO A 145 2.59 -1.25 17.02
CA PRO A 145 2.52 -0.87 18.42
C PRO A 145 3.66 0.06 18.83
N ASN A 146 3.36 0.99 19.75
CA ASN A 146 4.29 1.99 20.26
C ASN A 146 4.80 2.96 19.18
N VAL A 147 3.98 3.22 18.16
CA VAL A 147 4.25 4.18 17.10
C VAL A 147 4.67 5.56 17.67
N GLY A 148 5.66 6.17 17.03
CA GLY A 148 6.15 7.52 17.36
C GLY A 148 5.51 8.64 16.53
N MET A 149 4.65 8.27 15.57
CA MET A 149 3.93 9.16 14.68
C MET A 149 2.59 9.60 15.30
N PRO A 150 2.25 10.90 15.28
CA PRO A 150 0.91 11.36 15.64
C PRO A 150 -0.13 10.91 14.61
N ASN A 151 -1.43 10.90 14.98
CA ASN A 151 -2.50 10.65 14.03
C ASN A 151 -2.81 11.93 13.21
N VAL A 152 -2.07 12.13 12.12
CA VAL A 152 -2.21 13.32 11.26
C VAL A 152 -3.54 13.38 10.50
N LEU A 153 -4.28 12.27 10.42
CA LEU A 153 -5.56 12.17 9.70
C LEU A 153 -6.78 12.16 10.63
N VAL A 154 -6.59 12.45 11.93
CA VAL A 154 -7.66 12.40 12.94
C VAL A 154 -8.84 13.33 12.61
N SER A 155 -8.59 14.48 11.98
CA SER A 155 -9.67 15.39 11.58
C SER A 155 -10.56 14.81 10.49
N LEU A 156 -10.00 13.93 9.64
CA LEU A 156 -10.73 13.24 8.58
C LEU A 156 -11.46 12.00 9.13
N GLN A 157 -10.73 11.13 9.83
CA GLN A 157 -11.24 9.87 10.37
C GLN A 157 -12.22 10.06 11.53
N GLY A 158 -11.94 11.06 12.37
CA GLY A 158 -12.49 11.18 13.70
C GLY A 158 -11.63 10.48 14.77
N ARG A 159 -12.02 10.72 16.02
CA ARG A 159 -11.40 10.14 17.21
C ARG A 159 -11.73 8.65 17.28
N GLN A 160 -10.70 7.82 17.23
CA GLN A 160 -10.86 6.36 17.30
C GLN A 160 -10.39 5.85 18.66
N VAL A 161 -11.22 5.04 19.32
CA VAL A 161 -10.97 4.48 20.65
C VAL A 161 -11.07 2.95 20.61
N LEU A 162 -10.51 2.28 21.62
CA LEU A 162 -10.78 0.86 21.85
C LEU A 162 -12.13 0.72 22.57
N GLY A 163 -13.05 -0.01 21.95
CA GLY A 163 -14.38 -0.27 22.47
C GLY A 163 -14.80 -1.72 22.30
N CYS A 164 -15.97 -2.06 22.84
CA CYS A 164 -16.56 -3.38 22.75
C CYS A 164 -17.43 -3.54 21.50
N LYS A 165 -17.15 -4.59 20.71
CA LYS A 165 -17.97 -5.02 19.58
C LYS A 165 -18.15 -6.52 19.61
N GLN A 166 -19.31 -6.98 19.11
CA GLN A 166 -19.54 -8.39 18.83
C GLN A 166 -18.71 -8.80 17.61
N VAL A 167 -17.67 -9.59 17.82
CA VAL A 167 -16.80 -10.12 16.77
C VAL A 167 -17.14 -11.58 16.51
N GLN A 168 -17.07 -12.00 15.25
CA GLN A 168 -17.30 -13.41 14.92
C GLN A 168 -16.20 -14.28 15.51
N VAL A 169 -16.59 -15.41 16.09
CA VAL A 169 -15.65 -16.38 16.66
C VAL A 169 -14.97 -17.10 15.50
N GLU A 170 -13.64 -17.02 15.45
CA GLU A 170 -12.81 -17.77 14.52
C GLU A 170 -11.97 -18.81 15.28
N GLU A 171 -11.98 -20.05 14.80
CA GLU A 171 -11.20 -21.15 15.38
C GLU A 171 -10.42 -21.84 14.25
N GLY A 172 -9.09 -21.86 14.34
CA GLY A 172 -8.23 -22.36 13.27
C GLY A 172 -8.35 -21.58 11.95
N GLY A 173 -8.66 -20.27 12.01
CA GLY A 173 -8.80 -19.40 10.84
C GLY A 173 -10.11 -19.57 10.06
N LYS A 174 -11.11 -20.27 10.63
CA LYS A 174 -12.44 -20.43 10.05
C LYS A 174 -13.50 -19.77 10.92
N LYS A 175 -14.36 -18.95 10.30
CA LYS A 175 -15.54 -18.33 10.93
C LYS A 175 -16.51 -19.41 11.39
N ARG A 176 -16.89 -19.37 12.67
CA ARG A 176 -17.83 -20.31 13.27
C ARG A 176 -19.27 -19.82 13.05
N PHE A 177 -20.12 -20.74 12.63
CA PHE A 177 -21.56 -20.56 12.53
C PHE A 177 -22.24 -21.56 13.46
N ASP A 178 -23.38 -21.17 14.00
CA ASP A 178 -24.25 -22.06 14.77
C ASP A 178 -24.74 -23.20 13.86
N PRO A 179 -24.46 -24.48 14.19
CA PRO A 179 -24.86 -25.63 13.38
C PRO A 179 -26.38 -25.76 13.17
N LEU A 180 -27.21 -25.18 14.03
CA LEU A 180 -28.67 -25.32 13.97
C LEU A 180 -29.35 -24.15 13.24
N THR A 181 -28.80 -22.94 13.36
CA THR A 181 -29.41 -21.72 12.80
C THR A 181 -28.65 -21.16 11.60
N GLY A 182 -27.39 -21.58 11.38
CA GLY A 182 -26.52 -21.02 10.35
C GLY A 182 -26.09 -19.57 10.62
N THR A 183 -26.39 -19.03 11.80
CA THR A 183 -26.01 -17.67 12.18
C THR A 183 -24.57 -17.61 12.66
N PRO A 184 -23.82 -16.52 12.42
CA PRO A 184 -22.44 -16.41 12.88
C PRO A 184 -22.38 -16.34 14.40
N LEU A 185 -21.58 -17.22 15.02
CA LEU A 185 -21.32 -17.16 16.45
C LEU A 185 -20.45 -15.93 16.73
N THR A 186 -20.93 -15.06 17.62
CA THR A 186 -20.21 -13.84 18.00
C THR A 186 -19.84 -13.86 19.47
N ARG A 187 -18.73 -13.19 19.82
CA ARG A 187 -18.32 -12.92 21.19
C ARG A 187 -18.08 -11.42 21.35
N GLU A 188 -18.30 -10.90 22.55
CA GLU A 188 -17.92 -9.54 22.86
C GLU A 188 -16.39 -9.43 22.98
N ALA A 189 -15.78 -8.58 22.17
CA ALA A 189 -14.37 -8.23 22.26
C ALA A 189 -14.23 -6.73 22.49
N CYS A 190 -13.57 -6.37 23.59
CA CYS A 190 -13.41 -4.98 24.08
C CYS A 190 -12.13 -4.28 23.62
N ASP A 191 -11.44 -4.87 22.66
CA ASP A 191 -10.19 -4.38 22.09
C ASP A 191 -10.35 -3.91 20.63
N GLN A 192 -11.58 -3.57 20.23
CA GLN A 192 -11.97 -3.28 18.85
C GLN A 192 -11.97 -1.79 18.56
N LEU A 193 -11.48 -1.41 17.38
CA LEU A 193 -11.43 -0.03 16.94
C LEU A 193 -12.85 0.50 16.69
N THR A 194 -13.18 1.62 17.35
CA THR A 194 -14.49 2.27 17.25
C THR A 194 -14.30 3.78 17.12
N ILE A 195 -14.96 4.38 16.14
CA ILE A 195 -14.91 5.83 15.92
C ILE A 195 -15.98 6.49 16.79
N VAL A 196 -15.59 7.53 17.53
CA VAL A 196 -16.50 8.37 18.30
C VAL A 196 -17.42 9.11 17.32
N PRO A 197 -18.76 8.97 17.44
CA PRO A 197 -19.68 9.58 16.48
C PRO A 197 -19.49 11.10 16.34
N ARG A 198 -19.57 11.60 15.10
CA ARG A 198 -19.46 13.03 14.74
C ARG A 198 -18.15 13.72 15.16
N SER A 199 -17.07 12.95 15.29
CA SER A 199 -15.74 13.49 15.65
C SER A 199 -14.82 13.73 14.45
N GLY A 200 -15.16 13.21 13.26
CA GLY A 200 -14.42 13.37 12.02
C GLY A 200 -15.25 14.03 10.92
N SER A 201 -14.59 14.49 9.86
CA SER A 201 -15.24 15.13 8.72
C SER A 201 -15.70 14.15 7.64
N LEU A 202 -15.17 12.92 7.60
CA LEU A 202 -15.50 11.90 6.61
C LEU A 202 -16.31 10.76 7.24
N THR A 203 -17.13 10.10 6.43
CA THR A 203 -17.68 8.79 6.82
C THR A 203 -16.58 7.71 6.79
N PRO A 204 -16.76 6.56 7.46
CA PRO A 204 -15.79 5.47 7.40
C PRO A 204 -15.43 5.06 5.97
N GLU A 205 -16.42 4.99 5.07
CA GLU A 205 -16.22 4.58 3.68
C GLU A 205 -15.41 5.62 2.88
N GLN A 206 -15.70 6.91 3.11
CA GLN A 206 -14.97 8.02 2.50
C GLN A 206 -13.52 8.08 3.01
N PHE A 207 -13.31 7.80 4.29
CA PHE A 207 -11.98 7.72 4.88
C PHE A 207 -11.21 6.53 4.29
N ASP A 208 -11.84 5.37 4.17
CA ASP A 208 -11.23 4.18 3.57
C ASP A 208 -10.82 4.43 2.11
N GLU A 209 -11.66 5.11 1.33
CA GLU A 209 -11.31 5.58 -0.01
C GLU A 209 -10.14 6.56 0.00
N LYS A 210 -10.14 7.56 0.90
CA LYS A 210 -9.03 8.51 1.05
C LYS A 210 -7.71 7.80 1.34
N ILE A 211 -7.70 6.80 2.23
CA ILE A 211 -6.51 6.01 2.54
C ILE A 211 -6.11 5.14 1.34
N ARG A 212 -7.06 4.50 0.66
CA ARG A 212 -6.78 3.72 -0.56
C ARG A 212 -6.12 4.58 -1.63
N ASN A 213 -6.63 5.78 -1.87
CA ASN A 213 -6.06 6.73 -2.83
C ASN A 213 -4.64 7.17 -2.42
N LEU A 214 -4.42 7.48 -1.15
CA LEU A 214 -3.10 7.79 -0.61
C LEU A 214 -2.11 6.63 -0.79
N VAL A 215 -2.51 5.40 -0.47
CA VAL A 215 -1.68 4.20 -0.68
C VAL A 215 -1.43 3.96 -2.17
N THR A 216 -2.41 4.23 -3.03
CA THR A 216 -2.26 4.14 -4.49
C THR A 216 -1.18 5.10 -5.00
N PHE A 217 -1.16 6.35 -4.49
CA PHE A 217 -0.10 7.30 -4.79
C PHE A 217 1.28 6.84 -4.27
N LEU A 218 1.34 6.26 -3.07
CA LEU A 218 2.60 5.72 -2.52
C LEU A 218 3.11 4.48 -3.29
N ASP A 219 2.22 3.62 -3.79
CA ASP A 219 2.59 2.49 -4.68
C ASP A 219 3.13 2.99 -6.02
N TYR A 220 2.46 4.00 -6.61
CA TYR A 220 2.96 4.70 -7.80
C TYR A 220 4.34 5.32 -7.54
N SER A 221 4.50 6.07 -6.45
CA SER A 221 5.77 6.70 -6.09
C SER A 221 6.89 5.67 -5.93
N ALA A 222 6.58 4.47 -5.43
CA ALA A 222 7.57 3.43 -5.26
C ALA A 222 7.95 2.71 -6.57
N ASN A 223 7.10 2.79 -7.59
CA ASN A 223 7.34 2.21 -8.92
C ASN A 223 6.55 2.93 -10.03
N PRO A 224 6.99 4.14 -10.48
CA PRO A 224 6.21 4.96 -11.41
C PRO A 224 6.09 4.34 -12.81
N VAL A 225 6.92 3.35 -13.13
CA VAL A 225 6.95 2.65 -14.43
C VAL A 225 6.27 1.27 -14.39
N LYS A 226 5.52 0.95 -13.32
CA LYS A 226 4.85 -0.36 -13.13
C LYS A 226 4.03 -0.81 -14.33
N LEU A 227 3.15 0.05 -14.85
CA LEU A 227 2.31 -0.25 -16.03
C LEU A 227 3.16 -0.48 -17.29
N ARG A 228 4.25 0.28 -17.46
CA ARG A 228 5.17 0.11 -18.58
C ARG A 228 5.91 -1.21 -18.49
N HIS A 229 6.38 -1.60 -17.31
CA HIS A 229 7.03 -2.88 -17.07
C HIS A 229 6.10 -4.06 -17.35
N GLN A 230 4.84 -3.99 -16.91
CA GLN A 230 3.84 -5.02 -17.20
C GLN A 230 3.62 -5.17 -18.70
N ARG A 231 3.42 -4.05 -19.42
CA ARG A 231 3.25 -4.05 -20.88
C ARG A 231 4.46 -4.65 -21.61
N ILE A 232 5.68 -4.20 -21.27
CA ILE A 232 6.92 -4.73 -21.86
C ILE A 232 7.06 -6.22 -21.54
N GLY A 233 6.81 -6.61 -20.28
CA GLY A 233 6.87 -8.00 -19.82
C GLY A 233 5.94 -8.91 -20.63
N THR A 234 4.70 -8.48 -20.90
CA THR A 234 3.77 -9.23 -21.76
C THR A 234 4.35 -9.45 -23.16
N TYR A 235 4.89 -8.41 -23.81
CA TYR A 235 5.49 -8.56 -25.14
C TYR A 235 6.73 -9.44 -25.14
N VAL A 236 7.58 -9.33 -24.11
CA VAL A 236 8.76 -10.20 -23.95
C VAL A 236 8.34 -11.65 -23.79
N LEU A 237 7.34 -11.94 -22.95
CA LEU A 237 6.85 -13.31 -22.75
C LEU A 237 6.24 -13.89 -24.03
N LEU A 238 5.49 -13.10 -24.80
CA LEU A 238 4.96 -13.53 -26.10
C LEU A 238 6.09 -13.82 -27.10
N TYR A 239 7.10 -12.96 -27.17
CA TYR A 239 8.27 -13.20 -28.01
C TYR A 239 9.03 -14.47 -27.61
N LEU A 240 9.26 -14.67 -26.30
CA LEU A 240 9.93 -15.88 -25.80
C LEU A 240 9.12 -17.14 -26.08
N ALA A 241 7.79 -17.10 -25.95
CA ALA A 241 6.92 -18.22 -26.31
C ALA A 241 7.01 -18.56 -27.80
N PHE A 242 7.04 -17.55 -28.67
CA PHE A 242 7.24 -17.72 -30.10
C PHE A 242 8.63 -18.28 -30.43
N LEU A 243 9.69 -17.69 -29.87
CA LEU A 243 11.07 -18.15 -30.06
C LEU A 243 11.27 -19.59 -29.55
N LEU A 244 10.62 -19.96 -28.45
CA LEU A 244 10.65 -21.31 -27.90
C LEU A 244 10.21 -22.37 -28.91
N ILE A 245 9.25 -22.04 -29.80
CA ILE A 245 8.82 -22.94 -30.87
C ILE A 245 10.00 -23.25 -31.80
N PHE A 246 10.73 -22.23 -32.27
CA PHE A 246 11.88 -22.41 -33.16
C PHE A 246 13.03 -23.13 -32.46
N VAL A 247 13.34 -22.75 -31.22
CA VAL A 247 14.39 -23.41 -30.44
C VAL A 247 14.03 -24.88 -30.19
N TYR A 248 12.76 -25.19 -29.95
CA TYR A 248 12.29 -26.56 -29.79
C TYR A 248 12.40 -27.37 -31.09
N LEU A 249 12.00 -26.79 -32.22
CA LEU A 249 12.15 -27.42 -33.55
C LEU A 249 13.63 -27.66 -33.88
N LEU A 250 14.48 -26.67 -33.60
CA LEU A 250 15.93 -26.77 -33.77
C LEU A 250 16.52 -27.89 -32.90
N LYS A 251 16.15 -27.94 -31.62
CA LYS A 251 16.55 -29.03 -30.72
C LYS A 251 16.14 -30.39 -31.28
N ARG A 252 14.89 -30.53 -31.74
CA ARG A 252 14.36 -31.78 -32.30
C ARG A 252 15.20 -32.23 -33.49
N GLU A 253 15.63 -31.30 -34.33
CA GLU A 253 16.47 -31.58 -35.49
C GLU A 253 17.89 -32.02 -35.08
N TYR A 254 18.56 -31.29 -34.20
CA TYR A 254 19.93 -31.64 -33.76
C TYR A 254 20.01 -32.94 -32.96
N TRP A 255 18.95 -33.28 -32.22
CA TRP A 255 18.92 -34.46 -31.35
C TRP A 255 18.32 -35.69 -32.04
N LYS A 256 17.97 -35.61 -33.33
CA LYS A 256 17.38 -36.75 -34.04
C LYS A 256 18.30 -37.97 -34.09
N ASP A 257 19.62 -37.75 -34.10
CA ASP A 257 20.64 -38.78 -34.21
C ASP A 257 21.22 -39.21 -32.85
N VAL A 258 20.85 -38.51 -31.77
CA VAL A 258 21.31 -38.79 -30.40
C VAL A 258 20.17 -39.47 -29.64
N HIS A 259 20.27 -40.80 -29.51
CA HIS A 259 19.23 -41.66 -28.92
C HIS A 259 19.25 -41.60 -27.39
#